data_AF-A0A0C3GPJ8-F1
#
_entry.id   AF-A0A0C3GPJ8-F1
#
_cell.length_a   1.000
_cell.length_b   1.000
_cell.length_c   1.000
_cell.angle_alpha   90.00
_cell.angle_beta   90.00
_cell.angle_gamma   90.00
#
_symmetry.space_group_name_H-M   'P 1'
#
loop_
_entity.id
_entity.type
_entity.pdbx_description
1 polymer ?
#
loop_
_entity_poly.entity_id
_entity_poly.type
_entity_poly.pdbx_seq_one_letter_code
_entity_poly.pdbx_strand_id
1 'polypeptide(L)'
;MSRYPLAPSKPLTLLQINVGKGGLSHEIALSYAFSEKIDLLLVQEPYIYKDLPRRITKRHPSFECFTPIDDWTSRQPRVLTYVRKGAGLQASQTRPLTPDSPALPDALFLHIASPSKSLPPSSQCL
;
A
#
# COMPACT_ATOMS: atom_id res chain seq x y z
N MET A 1 -29.11 -25.76 -14.21
CA MET A 1 -28.65 -24.47 -13.65
C MET A 1 -27.19 -24.25 -14.04
N SER A 2 -26.94 -23.54 -15.13
CA SER A 2 -25.58 -23.23 -15.59
C SER A 2 -25.02 -22.06 -14.76
N ARG A 3 -23.97 -22.32 -13.97
CA ARG A 3 -23.20 -21.24 -13.32
C ARG A 3 -22.37 -20.60 -14.43
N TYR A 4 -22.72 -19.39 -14.87
CA TYR A 4 -21.82 -18.61 -15.71
C TYR A 4 -20.50 -18.44 -14.95
N PRO A 5 -19.33 -18.73 -15.56
CA PRO A 5 -18.06 -18.48 -14.90
C PRO A 5 -17.97 -16.98 -14.62
N LEU A 6 -17.80 -16.64 -13.33
CA LEU A 6 -17.47 -15.28 -12.92
C LEU A 6 -16.25 -14.85 -13.74
N ALA A 7 -16.36 -13.71 -14.44
CA ALA A 7 -15.23 -13.17 -15.18
C ALA A 7 -13.98 -13.17 -14.28
N PRO A 8 -12.82 -13.65 -14.76
CA PRO A 8 -11.63 -13.77 -13.93
C PRO A 8 -11.32 -12.43 -13.27
N SER A 9 -11.11 -12.44 -11.95
CA SER A 9 -10.74 -11.23 -11.22
C SER A 9 -9.41 -10.72 -11.75
N LYS A 10 -9.31 -9.40 -11.99
CA LYS A 10 -8.04 -8.76 -12.37
C LYS A 10 -6.93 -9.21 -11.40
N PRO A 11 -5.76 -9.66 -11.89
CA PRO A 11 -4.61 -9.95 -11.04
C PRO A 11 -4.19 -8.72 -10.23
N LEU A 12 -3.78 -8.95 -8.99
CA LEU A 12 -3.16 -7.91 -8.16
C LEU A 12 -1.73 -7.64 -8.66
N THR A 13 -1.42 -6.39 -8.96
CA THR A 13 -0.08 -5.99 -9.43
C THR A 13 0.72 -5.34 -8.31
N LEU A 14 1.98 -5.77 -8.15
CA LEU A 14 2.87 -5.25 -7.11
C LEU A 14 4.23 -4.87 -7.70
N LEU A 15 4.82 -3.80 -7.17
CA LEU A 15 6.19 -3.39 -7.40
C LEU A 15 6.91 -3.36 -6.06
N GLN A 16 8.02 -4.09 -5.94
CA GLN A 16 8.90 -4.01 -4.78
C GLN A 16 10.22 -3.35 -5.17
N ILE A 17 10.66 -2.38 -4.37
CA ILE A 17 11.88 -1.64 -4.63
C ILE A 17 12.58 -1.24 -3.32
N ASN A 18 13.91 -1.27 -3.32
CA ASN A 18 14.71 -0.59 -2.31
C ASN A 18 15.24 0.71 -2.93
N VAL A 19 14.96 1.85 -2.30
CA VAL A 19 15.32 3.18 -2.84
C VAL A 19 16.56 3.77 -2.17
N GLY A 20 17.17 3.07 -1.21
CA GLY A 20 18.43 3.47 -0.57
C GLY A 20 18.39 4.85 0.07
N LYS A 21 17.23 5.25 0.60
CA LYS A 21 16.92 6.60 1.12
C LYS A 21 17.04 7.72 0.08
N GLY A 22 17.14 7.38 -1.20
CA GLY A 22 17.25 8.33 -2.30
C GLY A 22 15.92 8.98 -2.65
N GLY A 23 15.84 10.31 -2.54
CA GLY A 23 14.62 11.07 -2.84
C GLY A 23 14.18 10.94 -4.30
N LEU A 24 15.13 11.01 -5.24
CA LEU A 24 14.85 10.88 -6.68
C LEU A 24 14.37 9.47 -7.04
N SER A 25 15.07 8.44 -6.55
CA SER A 25 14.70 7.04 -6.77
C SER A 25 13.29 6.74 -6.26
N HIS A 26 12.93 7.28 -5.09
CA HIS A 26 11.61 7.14 -4.52
C HIS A 26 10.52 7.85 -5.37
N GLU A 27 10.82 9.03 -5.89
CA GLU A 27 9.91 9.79 -6.75
C GLU A 27 9.69 9.14 -8.12
N ILE A 28 10.74 8.59 -8.72
CA ILE A 28 10.67 7.81 -9.96
C ILE A 28 9.82 6.55 -9.74
N ALA A 29 10.00 5.84 -8.63
CA ALA A 29 9.22 4.65 -8.31
C ALA A 29 7.71 4.95 -8.22
N LEU A 30 7.33 6.05 -7.57
CA LEU A 30 5.93 6.49 -7.49
C LEU A 30 5.34 6.84 -8.85
N SER A 31 6.10 7.59 -9.66
CA SER A 31 5.68 7.98 -11.01
C SER A 31 5.52 6.77 -11.94
N TYR A 32 6.46 5.83 -11.85
CA TYR A 32 6.43 4.58 -12.62
C TYR A 32 5.23 3.71 -12.21
N ALA A 33 5.03 3.51 -10.90
CA ALA A 33 3.88 2.75 -10.39
C ALA A 33 2.54 3.35 -10.82
N PHE A 34 2.44 4.69 -10.89
CA PHE A 34 1.27 5.37 -11.41
C PHE A 34 1.02 5.08 -12.90
N SER A 35 2.06 5.26 -13.74
CA SER A 35 2.01 5.01 -15.18
C SER A 35 1.59 3.57 -15.50
N GLU A 36 2.24 2.61 -14.85
CA GLU A 36 2.03 1.17 -15.07
C GLU A 36 0.82 0.63 -14.31
N LYS A 37 0.01 1.50 -13.70
CA LYS A 37 -1.23 1.13 -13.03
C LYS A 37 -1.04 0.10 -11.91
N ILE A 38 0.13 0.08 -11.27
CA ILE A 38 0.49 -0.83 -10.18
C ILE A 38 -0.43 -0.60 -8.99
N ASP A 39 -0.98 -1.69 -8.44
CA ASP A 39 -1.93 -1.63 -7.34
C ASP A 39 -1.22 -1.40 -5.98
N LEU A 40 -0.06 -2.03 -5.78
CA LEU A 40 0.75 -1.94 -4.55
C LEU A 40 2.21 -1.62 -4.88
N LEU A 41 2.75 -0.56 -4.28
CA LEU A 41 4.19 -0.24 -4.33
C LEU A 41 4.80 -0.43 -2.93
N LEU A 42 5.71 -1.38 -2.81
CA LEU A 42 6.41 -1.75 -1.57
C LEU A 42 7.82 -1.14 -1.62
N VAL A 43 8.09 -0.18 -0.74
CA VAL A 43 9.35 0.56 -0.70
C VAL A 43 10.13 0.19 0.55
N GLN A 44 11.38 -0.27 0.37
CA GLN A 44 12.38 -0.43 1.42
C GLN A 44 13.37 0.73 1.42
N GLU A 45 13.86 1.07 2.60
CA GLU A 45 14.75 2.21 2.84
C GLU A 45 14.20 3.50 2.20
N PRO A 46 12.97 3.91 2.54
CA PRO A 46 12.33 5.07 1.93
C PRO A 46 13.13 6.35 2.19
N TYR A 47 13.07 7.29 1.25
CA TYR A 47 13.50 8.66 1.55
C TYR A 47 12.60 9.28 2.62
N ILE A 48 13.21 9.78 3.70
CA ILE A 48 12.56 10.56 4.76
C ILE A 48 13.25 11.92 4.83
N TYR A 49 12.48 13.01 4.89
CA TYR A 49 13.03 14.34 5.06
C TYR A 49 13.74 14.47 6.41
N LYS A 50 14.81 15.28 6.45
CA LYS A 50 15.69 15.39 7.63
C LYS A 50 14.98 15.85 8.90
N ASP A 51 13.93 16.66 8.77
CA ASP A 51 13.10 17.10 9.88
C ASP A 51 12.06 16.03 10.24
N LEU A 52 12.47 15.10 11.10
CA LEU A 52 11.72 13.89 11.43
C LEU A 52 10.36 14.14 12.08
N PRO A 53 10.19 15.08 13.04
CA PRO A 53 8.88 15.41 13.61
C PRO A 53 7.82 15.78 12.56
N ARG A 54 8.23 16.33 11.41
CA ARG A 54 7.32 16.70 10.32
C ARG A 54 6.79 15.50 9.53
N ARG A 55 7.40 14.33 9.65
CA ARG A 55 6.96 13.07 9.02
C ARG A 55 6.76 13.17 7.49
N ILE A 56 7.74 13.79 6.83
CA ILE A 56 7.69 14.05 5.38
C ILE A 56 8.44 12.95 4.63
N THR A 57 7.75 12.34 3.66
CA THR A 57 8.28 11.39 2.67
C THR A 57 7.79 11.76 1.27
N LYS A 58 8.24 11.06 0.23
CA LYS A 58 7.69 11.21 -1.13
C LYS A 58 6.26 10.67 -1.17
N ARG A 59 5.37 11.39 -1.86
CA ARG A 59 3.95 11.03 -1.98
C ARG A 59 3.47 11.29 -3.41
N HIS A 60 2.43 10.56 -3.80
CA HIS A 60 1.71 10.78 -5.05
C HIS A 60 0.19 10.76 -4.77
N PRO A 61 -0.61 11.69 -5.33
CA PRO A 61 -2.04 11.82 -4.99
C PRO A 61 -2.87 10.55 -5.19
N SER A 62 -2.52 9.76 -6.20
CA SER A 62 -3.21 8.50 -6.54
C SER A 62 -2.91 7.33 -5.61
N PHE A 63 -2.04 7.51 -4.61
CA PHE A 63 -1.71 6.47 -3.65
C PHE A 63 -2.02 6.92 -2.22
N GLU A 64 -2.42 5.95 -1.41
CA GLU A 64 -2.45 6.04 0.04
C GLU A 64 -1.15 5.43 0.59
N CYS A 65 -0.52 6.08 1.57
CA CYS A 65 0.77 5.66 2.11
C CYS A 65 0.58 5.09 3.51
N PHE A 66 1.10 3.88 3.74
CA PHE A 66 1.09 3.17 5.01
C PHE A 66 2.50 3.11 5.58
N THR A 67 2.60 3.28 6.89
CA THR A 67 3.88 3.35 7.63
C THR A 67 3.81 2.47 8.88
N PRO A 68 4.86 1.70 9.20
CA PRO A 68 4.82 0.79 10.32
C PRO A 68 4.90 1.50 11.68
N ILE A 69 5.35 2.77 11.70
CA ILE A 69 5.44 3.63 12.89
C ILE A 69 4.81 5.01 12.64
N ASP A 70 4.22 5.58 13.70
CA ASP A 70 3.53 6.87 13.66
C ASP A 70 4.39 8.05 14.13
N ASP A 71 5.29 7.79 15.08
CA ASP A 71 6.29 8.75 15.55
C ASP A 71 7.63 8.49 14.85
N TRP A 72 8.11 9.49 14.12
CA TRP A 72 9.39 9.41 13.41
C TRP A 72 10.51 10.14 14.14
N THR A 73 10.22 10.80 15.27
CA THR A 73 11.14 11.71 15.98
C THR A 73 12.46 11.03 16.35
N SER A 74 12.39 9.77 16.79
CA SER A 74 13.56 8.98 17.19
C SER A 74 14.01 7.95 16.16
N ARG A 75 13.09 7.47 15.30
CA ARG A 75 13.32 6.36 14.38
C ARG A 75 12.58 6.61 13.07
N GLN A 76 13.27 6.41 11.94
CA GLN A 76 12.65 6.50 10.62
C GLN A 76 12.01 5.17 10.24
N PRO A 77 10.85 5.15 9.55
CA PRO A 77 10.34 3.92 8.96
C PRO A 77 11.36 3.41 7.93
N ARG A 78 11.64 2.11 7.96
CA ARG A 78 12.51 1.43 6.99
C ARG A 78 11.74 0.77 5.86
N VAL A 79 10.41 0.72 5.99
CA VAL A 79 9.50 0.31 4.92
C VAL A 79 8.30 1.26 4.83
N LEU A 80 7.80 1.48 3.62
CA LEU A 80 6.51 2.11 3.33
C LEU A 80 5.80 1.30 2.26
N THR A 81 4.47 1.22 2.34
CA THR A 81 3.65 0.64 1.28
C THR A 81 2.67 1.67 0.78
N TYR A 82 2.58 1.80 -0.55
CA TYR A 82 1.66 2.67 -1.24
C TYR A 82 0.57 1.84 -1.90
N VAL A 83 -0.69 2.10 -1.55
CA VAL A 83 -1.85 1.41 -2.14
C VAL A 83 -2.55 2.36 -3.10
N ARG A 84 -2.79 1.89 -4.33
CA ARG A 84 -3.42 2.71 -5.36
C ARG A 84 -4.88 2.97 -5.04
N LYS A 85 -5.25 4.25 -4.96
CA LYS A 85 -6.64 4.69 -4.79
C LYS A 85 -7.45 4.38 -6.05
N GLY A 86 -8.71 3.99 -5.86
CA GLY A 86 -9.62 3.66 -6.97
C GLY A 86 -9.34 2.33 -7.66
N ALA A 87 -8.38 1.52 -7.16
CA ALA A 87 -8.13 0.17 -7.67
C ALA A 87 -9.20 -0.86 -7.26
N GLY A 88 -10.22 -0.45 -6.49
CA GLY A 88 -11.19 -1.37 -5.89
C GLY A 88 -10.55 -2.26 -4.82
N LEU A 89 -9.53 -1.75 -4.13
CA LEU A 89 -8.87 -2.42 -3.01
C LEU A 89 -9.23 -1.73 -1.70
N GLN A 90 -9.40 -2.53 -0.66
CA GLN A 90 -9.50 -2.08 0.72
C GLN A 90 -8.23 -2.53 1.44
N ALA A 91 -7.49 -1.57 1.98
CA ALA A 91 -6.31 -1.81 2.78
C ALA A 91 -6.60 -1.52 4.25
N SER A 92 -6.24 -2.46 5.14
CA SER A 92 -6.30 -2.26 6.58
C SER A 92 -4.96 -2.62 7.21
N GLN A 93 -4.45 -1.73 8.05
CA GLN A 93 -3.17 -1.90 8.72
C GLN A 93 -3.37 -2.51 10.11
N THR A 94 -2.51 -3.47 10.46
CA THR A 94 -2.44 -4.06 11.80
C THR A 94 -1.08 -3.77 12.44
N ARG A 95 -1.03 -3.77 13.78
CA ARG A 95 0.21 -3.58 14.55
C ARG A 95 0.39 -4.76 15.51
N PRO A 96 0.96 -5.88 15.04
CA PRO A 96 1.14 -7.07 15.87
C PRO A 96 2.38 -6.99 16.78
N LEU A 97 3.22 -5.97 16.61
CA LEU A 97 4.43 -5.77 17.40
C LEU A 97 4.18 -4.80 18.55
N THR A 98 4.84 -5.03 19.69
CA THR A 98 4.82 -4.11 20.84
C THR A 98 5.56 -2.80 20.53
N PRO A 99 5.20 -1.67 21.16
CA PRO A 99 5.83 -0.35 20.93
C PRO A 99 7.36 -0.29 21.10
N ASP A 100 7.93 -1.21 21.88
CA ASP A 100 9.36 -1.26 22.16
C ASP A 100 10.12 -2.23 21.25
N SER A 101 9.42 -2.93 20.34
CA SER A 101 10.06 -3.90 19.46
C SER A 101 11.05 -3.21 18.51
N PRO A 102 12.29 -3.73 18.38
CA PRO A 102 13.29 -3.16 17.47
C PRO A 102 12.91 -3.35 16.00
N ALA A 103 12.03 -4.30 15.67
CA ALA A 103 11.55 -4.58 14.31
C ALA A 103 10.42 -3.66 13.85
N LEU A 104 9.93 -2.77 14.71
CA LEU A 104 8.82 -1.87 14.37
C LEU A 104 9.06 -1.03 13.12
N PRO A 105 10.25 -0.45 12.86
CA PRO A 105 10.44 0.33 11.64
C PRO A 105 10.46 -0.54 10.36
N ASP A 106 10.64 -1.85 10.51
CA ASP A 106 10.91 -2.80 9.41
C ASP A 106 9.69 -3.56 8.93
N ALA A 107 8.71 -3.72 9.81
CA ALA A 107 7.61 -4.64 9.58
C ALA A 107 6.29 -3.87 9.48
N LEU A 108 5.79 -3.76 8.24
CA LEU A 108 4.48 -3.19 7.95
C LEU A 108 3.48 -4.30 7.61
N PHE A 109 2.46 -4.46 8.45
CA PHE A 109 1.42 -5.47 8.28
C PHE A 109 0.19 -4.84 7.65
N LEU A 110 -0.16 -5.29 6.44
CA LEU A 110 -1.32 -4.82 5.70
C LEU A 110 -2.15 -6.00 5.23
N HIS A 111 -3.46 -5.91 5.45
CA HIS A 111 -4.45 -6.79 4.85
C HIS A 111 -5.03 -6.08 3.63
N ILE A 112 -5.03 -6.75 2.48
CA ILE A 112 -5.56 -6.24 1.23
C ILE A 112 -6.73 -7.11 0.80
N ALA A 113 -7.91 -6.51 0.68
CA ALA A 113 -9.12 -7.16 0.20
C ALA A 113 -9.59 -6.51 -1.11
N SER A 114 -10.10 -7.33 -2.03
CA SER A 114 -10.93 -6.84 -3.14
C SER A 114 -12.38 -7.12 -2.79
N PRO A 115 -13.30 -6.13 -2.87
CA PRO A 115 -14.72 -6.38 -2.70
C PRO A 115 -15.15 -7.42 -3.73
N SER A 116 -15.64 -8.57 -3.28
CA SER A 116 -16.29 -9.51 -4.19
C SER A 116 -17.44 -8.80 -4.87
N LYS A 117 -17.57 -8.92 -6.20
CA LYS A 117 -18.80 -8.54 -6.89
C LYS A 117 -19.94 -9.35 -6.26
N SER A 118 -20.75 -8.73 -5.42
CA SER A 118 -22.00 -9.34 -4.98
C SER A 118 -22.85 -9.55 -6.23
N LEU A 119 -23.31 -10.78 -6.46
CA LEU A 119 -24.35 -11.04 -7.46
C LEU A 119 -25.53 -10.11 -7.14
N PRO A 120 -26.10 -9.40 -8.14
CA PRO A 120 -27.33 -8.67 -7.91
C PRO A 120 -28.37 -9.66 -7.36
N PRO A 121 -29.21 -9.26 -6.38
CA PRO A 121 -30.29 -10.11 -5.90
C PRO A 121 -31.11 -10.49 -7.12
N SER A 122 -31.19 -11.79 -7.40
CA SER A 122 -32.03 -12.34 -8.44
C SER A 122 -33.42 -11.74 -8.29
N SER A 123 -33.86 -10.95 -9.27
CA SER A 123 -35.24 -10.52 -9.38
C SER A 123 -36.11 -11.76 -9.19
N GLN A 124 -36.77 -11.87 -8.05
CA GLN A 124 -37.88 -12.79 -7.92
C GLN A 124 -38.94 -12.24 -8.87
N CYS A 125 -39.00 -12.80 -10.07
CA CYS A 125 -40.19 -12.70 -10.89
C CYS A 125 -41.34 -13.27 -10.06
N LEU A 126 -42.25 -12.38 -9.67
CA LEU A 126 -43.64 -12.71 -9.38
C LEU A 126 -44.37 -12.91 -10.72
#